data_AF-A0A8R7PFL1-F1
#
_entry.id   AF-A0A8R7PFL1-F1
#
_cell.length_a   1.000
_cell.length_b   1.000
_cell.length_c   1.000
_cell.angle_alpha   90.00
_cell.angle_beta   90.00
_cell.angle_gamma   90.00
#
_symmetry.space_group_name_H-M   'P 1'
#
loop_
_entity.id
_entity.type
_entity.pdbx_description
1 polymer ?
#
loop_
_entity_poly.entity_id
_entity_poly.type
_entity_poly.pdbx_seq_one_letter_code
_entity_poly.pdbx_strand_id
1 'polypeptide(L)'
;MTCGVRKLTVVDGGCVAIPDVVKQSLYIGNDCGVPRATAIVPHLKERCPAVEVEGIQMEIPVPRNPVSPTKMSSVLDNCKRFQALVASSDVVFLLTDTWESRWFPTLLCANENEIAITSASGYDSYLVMRHGAGPGHNLSTEDALGHQRLGSCFYNNSSSFVNVYYVLQLVLNEIVAMPGLTSIASGKAVELFARILHHEEG
;
A
#
# COMPACT_ATOMS: atom_id res chain seq x y z
N MET A 1 1.47 18.22 3.03
CA MET A 1 2.40 17.13 3.38
C MET A 1 3.57 17.74 4.13
N THR A 2 3.78 17.35 5.39
CA THR A 2 4.76 17.97 6.31
C THR A 2 6.00 17.08 6.58
N CYS A 3 6.12 15.95 5.87
CA CYS A 3 7.11 14.90 6.16
C CYS A 3 8.31 14.88 5.18
N GLY A 4 8.52 15.93 4.38
CA GLY A 4 9.69 16.03 3.49
C GLY A 4 9.66 15.19 2.20
N VAL A 5 8.56 14.48 1.91
CA VAL A 5 8.40 13.68 0.67
C VAL A 5 8.57 14.58 -0.57
N ARG A 6 9.44 14.16 -1.50
CA ARG A 6 9.72 14.89 -2.75
C ARG A 6 9.12 14.23 -3.99
N LYS A 7 8.98 12.90 -3.98
CA LYS A 7 8.42 12.12 -5.08
C LYS A 7 7.31 11.22 -4.55
N LEU A 8 6.19 11.16 -5.26
CA LEU A 8 5.04 10.33 -4.93
C LEU A 8 4.51 9.67 -6.21
N THR A 9 4.58 8.34 -6.27
CA THR A 9 4.00 7.56 -7.37
C THR A 9 2.73 6.86 -6.88
N VAL A 10 1.62 7.09 -7.58
CA VAL A 10 0.31 6.49 -7.28
C VAL A 10 -0.01 5.43 -8.32
N VAL A 11 -0.35 4.23 -7.87
CA VAL A 11 -0.75 3.10 -8.73
C VAL A 11 -2.19 2.72 -8.41
N ASP A 12 -3.09 2.80 -9.40
CA ASP A 12 -4.49 2.39 -9.28
C ASP A 12 -5.02 1.92 -10.65
N GLY A 13 -5.78 0.84 -10.70
CA GLY A 13 -6.34 0.29 -11.95
C GLY A 13 -7.73 0.83 -12.32
N GLY A 14 -8.43 1.45 -11.37
CA GLY A 14 -9.82 1.85 -11.48
C GLY A 14 -10.04 3.27 -12.01
N CYS A 15 -11.30 3.58 -12.26
CA CYS A 15 -11.78 4.93 -12.59
C CYS A 15 -12.55 5.53 -11.41
N VAL A 16 -12.56 6.86 -11.33
CA VAL A 16 -13.30 7.60 -10.30
C VAL A 16 -14.80 7.36 -10.51
N ALA A 17 -15.47 6.90 -9.47
CA ALA A 17 -16.91 6.73 -9.42
C ALA A 17 -17.55 7.72 -8.41
N ILE A 18 -18.87 7.89 -8.48
CA ILE A 18 -19.60 8.78 -7.56
C ILE A 18 -19.31 8.49 -6.07
N PRO A 19 -19.22 7.22 -5.60
CA PRO A 19 -18.85 6.95 -4.22
C PRO A 19 -17.45 7.45 -3.84
N ASP A 20 -16.52 7.52 -4.79
CA ASP A 20 -15.16 8.00 -4.54
C ASP A 20 -15.15 9.50 -4.25
N VAL A 21 -15.97 10.29 -4.95
CA VAL A 21 -16.08 11.74 -4.71
C VAL A 21 -16.57 12.05 -3.30
N VAL A 22 -17.39 11.17 -2.72
CA VAL A 22 -17.91 11.33 -1.36
C VAL A 22 -16.90 10.87 -0.31
N LYS A 23 -16.14 9.80 -0.60
CA LYS A 23 -15.27 9.12 0.39
C LYS A 23 -13.81 9.53 0.30
N GLN A 24 -13.34 10.01 -0.84
CA GLN A 24 -11.94 10.30 -1.14
C GLN A 24 -11.76 11.81 -1.37
N SER A 25 -10.99 12.46 -0.50
CA SER A 25 -10.87 13.92 -0.41
C SER A 25 -10.16 14.61 -1.58
N LEU A 26 -9.63 13.84 -2.54
CA LEU A 26 -8.88 14.35 -3.69
C LEU A 26 -9.71 14.38 -4.97
N TYR A 27 -10.83 13.67 -5.06
CA TYR A 27 -11.65 13.66 -6.28
C TYR A 27 -12.82 14.63 -6.19
N ILE A 28 -13.17 15.21 -7.32
CA ILE A 28 -14.34 16.06 -7.51
C ILE A 28 -15.29 15.45 -8.54
N GLY A 29 -16.52 15.97 -8.62
CA GLY A 29 -17.54 15.45 -9.55
C GLY A 29 -17.10 15.44 -11.02
N ASN A 30 -16.22 16.37 -11.40
CA ASN A 30 -15.67 16.44 -12.76
C ASN A 30 -14.67 15.31 -13.08
N ASP A 31 -14.17 14.59 -12.08
CA ASP A 31 -13.22 13.49 -12.28
C ASP A 31 -13.92 12.17 -12.59
N CYS A 32 -15.25 12.07 -12.45
CA CYS A 32 -15.98 10.82 -12.68
C CYS A 32 -15.72 10.24 -14.08
N GLY A 33 -15.35 8.96 -14.13
CA GLY A 33 -14.97 8.25 -15.36
C GLY A 33 -13.50 8.38 -15.75
N VAL A 34 -12.75 9.32 -15.15
CA VAL A 34 -11.30 9.45 -15.35
C VAL A 34 -10.58 8.36 -14.53
N PRO A 35 -9.48 7.76 -15.03
CA PRO A 35 -8.66 6.86 -14.24
C PRO A 35 -8.19 7.52 -12.94
N ARG A 36 -8.36 6.83 -11.80
CA ARG A 36 -8.04 7.35 -10.46
C ARG A 36 -6.59 7.84 -10.35
N ALA A 37 -5.66 7.01 -10.83
CA ALA A 37 -4.24 7.34 -10.86
C ALA A 37 -3.95 8.62 -11.66
N THR A 38 -4.71 8.92 -12.70
CA THR A 38 -4.55 10.13 -13.51
C THR A 38 -5.23 11.34 -12.87
N ALA A 39 -6.46 11.16 -12.37
CA ALA A 39 -7.28 12.21 -11.79
C ALA A 39 -6.64 12.83 -10.53
N ILE A 40 -5.93 12.03 -9.73
CA ILE A 40 -5.36 12.49 -8.46
C ILE A 40 -4.18 13.47 -8.63
N VAL A 41 -3.46 13.40 -9.76
CA VAL A 41 -2.22 14.15 -10.01
C VAL A 41 -2.40 15.68 -9.95
N PRO A 42 -3.34 16.30 -10.70
CA PRO A 42 -3.54 17.75 -10.64
C PRO A 42 -3.91 18.24 -9.23
N HIS A 43 -4.78 17.51 -8.53
CA HIS A 43 -5.23 17.87 -7.18
C HIS A 43 -4.10 17.82 -6.15
N LEU A 44 -3.20 16.84 -6.28
CA LEU A 44 -2.00 16.76 -5.43
C LEU A 44 -1.01 17.87 -5.76
N LYS A 45 -0.80 18.19 -7.03
CA LYS A 45 0.09 19.29 -7.46
C LYS A 45 -0.41 20.65 -6.99
N GLU A 46 -1.72 20.88 -7.01
CA GLU A 46 -2.32 22.11 -6.48
C GLU A 46 -2.07 22.24 -4.97
N ARG A 47 -2.26 21.16 -4.21
CA ARG A 47 -2.12 21.17 -2.74
C ARG A 47 -0.67 21.11 -2.26
N CYS A 48 0.22 20.49 -3.04
CA CYS A 48 1.61 20.21 -2.68
C CYS A 48 2.53 20.38 -3.90
N PRO A 49 2.75 21.64 -4.36
CA PRO A 49 3.46 21.91 -5.62
C PRO A 49 4.93 21.51 -5.60
N ALA A 50 5.53 21.34 -4.43
CA ALA A 50 6.92 20.90 -4.27
C ALA A 50 7.13 19.39 -4.46
N VAL A 51 6.05 18.61 -4.56
CA VAL A 51 6.09 17.15 -4.72
C VAL A 51 5.98 16.81 -6.20
N GLU A 52 6.93 16.02 -6.70
CA GLU A 52 6.81 15.38 -8.01
C GLU A 52 5.82 14.22 -7.90
N VAL A 53 4.67 14.35 -8.55
CA VAL A 53 3.60 13.36 -8.52
C VAL A 53 3.47 12.68 -9.87
N GLU A 54 3.55 11.35 -9.87
CA GLU A 54 3.30 10.48 -11.02
C GLU A 54 2.10 9.57 -10.76
N GLY A 55 1.20 9.48 -11.75
CA GLY A 55 0.04 8.60 -11.71
C GLY A 55 0.18 7.48 -12.74
N ILE A 56 0.10 6.22 -12.30
CA ILE A 56 0.22 5.04 -13.15
C ILE A 56 -1.07 4.24 -13.08
N GLN A 57 -1.82 4.22 -14.19
CA GLN A 57 -2.96 3.33 -14.32
C GLN A 57 -2.48 1.90 -14.57
N MET A 58 -2.68 1.02 -13.59
CA MET A 58 -2.23 -0.38 -13.66
C MET A 58 -3.00 -1.25 -12.66
N GLU A 59 -3.44 -2.43 -13.11
CA GLU A 59 -4.00 -3.45 -12.23
C GLU A 59 -2.88 -4.22 -11.53
N ILE A 60 -2.98 -4.35 -10.20
CA ILE A 60 -2.11 -5.22 -9.41
C ILE A 60 -2.66 -6.65 -9.51
N PRO A 61 -1.87 -7.63 -9.96
CA PRO A 61 -2.33 -9.01 -10.10
C PRO A 61 -2.67 -9.60 -8.73
N VAL A 62 -3.90 -10.08 -8.59
CA VAL A 62 -4.37 -10.75 -7.37
C VAL A 62 -4.22 -12.27 -7.52
N PRO A 63 -3.79 -12.98 -6.46
CA PRO A 63 -3.84 -14.44 -6.44
C PRO A 63 -5.25 -14.94 -6.73
N ARG A 64 -5.34 -16.15 -7.34
CA ARG A 64 -6.59 -16.87 -7.61
C ARG A 64 -7.51 -16.29 -8.70
N ASN A 65 -7.19 -15.15 -9.30
CA ASN A 65 -7.88 -14.70 -10.51
C ASN A 65 -7.26 -15.35 -11.76
N PRO A 66 -8.02 -16.17 -12.51
CA PRO A 66 -7.51 -16.77 -13.74
C PRO A 66 -7.24 -15.70 -14.80
N VAL A 67 -6.04 -15.74 -15.37
CA VAL A 67 -5.63 -14.85 -16.46
C VAL A 67 -5.85 -15.57 -17.79
N SER A 68 -6.58 -14.95 -18.71
CA SER A 68 -6.77 -15.52 -20.05
C SER A 68 -5.43 -15.55 -20.80
N PRO A 69 -5.19 -16.53 -21.70
CA PRO A 69 -3.95 -16.59 -22.47
C PRO A 69 -3.63 -15.30 -23.23
N THR A 70 -4.67 -14.61 -23.71
CA THR A 70 -4.57 -13.32 -24.42
C THR A 70 -4.09 -12.16 -23.55
N LYS A 71 -4.28 -12.23 -22.22
CA LYS A 71 -3.87 -11.18 -21.27
C LYS A 71 -2.56 -11.51 -20.55
N MET A 72 -2.04 -12.72 -20.69
CA MET A 72 -0.88 -13.21 -19.94
C MET A 72 0.36 -12.33 -20.11
N SER A 73 0.69 -11.94 -21.35
CA SER A 73 1.84 -11.06 -21.62
C SER A 73 1.66 -9.70 -20.95
N SER A 74 0.49 -9.09 -21.08
CA SER A 74 0.18 -7.79 -20.47
C SER A 74 0.27 -7.84 -18.93
N VAL A 75 -0.22 -8.92 -18.31
CA VAL A 75 -0.11 -9.11 -16.86
C VAL A 75 1.36 -9.26 -16.44
N LEU A 76 2.16 -10.02 -17.19
CA LEU A 76 3.59 -10.17 -16.92
C LEU A 76 4.35 -8.84 -17.04
N ASP A 77 4.00 -8.01 -18.02
CA ASP A 77 4.60 -6.70 -18.20
C ASP A 77 4.23 -5.76 -17.04
N ASN A 78 2.98 -5.81 -16.56
CA ASN A 78 2.56 -5.11 -15.34
C ASN A 78 3.33 -5.60 -14.11
N CYS A 79 3.53 -6.91 -13.95
CA CYS A 79 4.34 -7.47 -12.86
C CYS A 79 5.77 -6.90 -12.86
N LYS A 80 6.43 -6.91 -14.03
CA LYS A 80 7.80 -6.39 -14.17
C LYS A 80 7.86 -4.89 -13.91
N ARG A 81 6.89 -4.14 -14.43
CA ARG A 81 6.80 -2.70 -14.20
C ARG A 81 6.59 -2.39 -12.72
N PHE A 82 5.70 -3.11 -12.05
CA PHE A 82 5.44 -2.93 -10.62
C PHE A 82 6.66 -3.30 -9.77
N GLN A 83 7.37 -4.37 -10.11
CA GLN A 83 8.64 -4.71 -9.47
C GLN A 83 9.68 -3.60 -9.61
N ALA A 84 9.84 -3.02 -10.81
CA ALA A 84 10.75 -1.91 -11.03
C ALA A 84 10.35 -0.66 -10.21
N LEU A 85 9.04 -0.42 -10.03
CA LEU A 85 8.56 0.66 -9.18
C LEU A 85 8.93 0.43 -7.71
N VAL A 86 8.68 -0.77 -7.19
CA VAL A 86 9.04 -1.15 -5.81
C VAL A 86 10.54 -0.98 -5.59
N ALA A 87 11.39 -1.54 -6.47
CA ALA A 87 12.85 -1.44 -6.36
C ALA A 87 13.42 -0.02 -6.53
N SER A 88 12.59 0.93 -6.97
CA SER A 88 12.97 2.36 -7.11
C SER A 88 12.36 3.25 -6.04
N SER A 89 11.60 2.69 -5.11
CA SER A 89 10.86 3.41 -4.07
C SER A 89 11.44 3.08 -2.71
N ASP A 90 11.75 4.10 -1.90
CA ASP A 90 12.27 3.88 -0.54
C ASP A 90 11.22 3.30 0.43
N VAL A 91 9.94 3.63 0.19
CA VAL A 91 8.80 3.19 1.02
C VAL A 91 7.58 2.94 0.15
N VAL A 92 6.86 1.84 0.42
CA VAL A 92 5.64 1.43 -0.27
C VAL A 92 4.45 1.38 0.68
N PHE A 93 3.42 2.18 0.40
CA PHE A 93 2.15 2.14 1.12
C PHE A 93 1.15 1.19 0.46
N LEU A 94 0.71 0.16 1.20
CA LEU A 94 -0.22 -0.87 0.74
C LEU A 94 -1.67 -0.50 1.12
N LEU A 95 -2.28 0.33 0.28
CA LEU A 95 -3.59 0.96 0.51
C LEU A 95 -4.74 0.34 -0.30
N THR A 96 -4.56 -0.88 -0.80
CA THR A 96 -5.57 -1.55 -1.64
C THR A 96 -6.79 -1.98 -0.81
N ASP A 97 -7.90 -2.25 -1.49
CA ASP A 97 -9.20 -2.57 -0.87
C ASP A 97 -9.30 -4.01 -0.36
N THR A 98 -8.58 -4.93 -0.99
CA THR A 98 -8.68 -6.37 -0.73
C THR A 98 -7.44 -6.91 -0.06
N TRP A 99 -7.61 -8.05 0.60
CA TRP A 99 -6.50 -8.81 1.17
C TRP A 99 -5.61 -9.36 0.06
N GLU A 100 -6.21 -9.92 -0.98
CA GLU A 100 -5.56 -10.59 -2.10
C GLU A 100 -4.64 -9.65 -2.87
N SER A 101 -5.07 -8.41 -3.09
CA SER A 101 -4.27 -7.39 -3.79
C SER A 101 -3.04 -6.92 -3.02
N ARG A 102 -2.97 -7.16 -1.71
CA ARG A 102 -1.76 -6.85 -0.92
C ARG A 102 -0.68 -7.92 -1.02
N TRP A 103 -1.00 -9.13 -1.50
CA TRP A 103 -0.05 -10.25 -1.50
C TRP A 103 1.17 -9.97 -2.38
N PHE A 104 0.94 -9.61 -3.64
CA PHE A 104 2.02 -9.39 -4.59
C PHE A 104 2.91 -8.20 -4.19
N PRO A 105 2.37 -7.03 -3.79
CA PRO A 105 3.18 -5.95 -3.24
C PRO A 105 3.99 -6.30 -2.00
N THR A 106 3.39 -6.98 -1.01
CA THR A 106 4.11 -7.39 0.21
C THR A 106 5.28 -8.31 -0.12
N LEU A 107 5.08 -9.26 -1.05
CA LEU A 107 6.13 -10.17 -1.50
C LEU A 107 7.30 -9.41 -2.14
N LEU A 108 7.02 -8.46 -3.03
CA LEU A 108 8.07 -7.68 -3.69
C LEU A 108 8.82 -6.79 -2.72
N CYS A 109 8.13 -6.11 -1.80
CA CYS A 109 8.80 -5.27 -0.80
C CYS A 109 9.72 -6.11 0.08
N ALA A 110 9.29 -7.31 0.48
CA ALA A 110 10.15 -8.23 1.23
C ALA A 110 11.34 -8.72 0.40
N ASN A 111 11.18 -8.94 -0.91
CA ASN A 111 12.27 -9.36 -1.80
C ASN A 111 13.32 -8.24 -2.02
N GLU A 112 12.87 -7.02 -2.25
CA GLU A 112 13.73 -5.85 -2.48
C GLU A 112 14.23 -5.22 -1.16
N ASN A 113 13.78 -5.75 -0.02
CA ASN A 113 14.08 -5.24 1.33
C ASN A 113 13.62 -3.78 1.55
N GLU A 114 12.51 -3.41 0.92
CA GLU A 114 11.90 -2.08 1.00
C GLU A 114 10.90 -1.98 2.15
N ILE A 115 10.75 -0.76 2.69
CA ILE A 115 9.82 -0.51 3.80
C ILE A 115 8.39 -0.57 3.26
N ALA A 116 7.62 -1.56 3.71
CA ALA A 116 6.19 -1.64 3.42
C ALA A 116 5.35 -1.21 4.62
N ILE A 117 4.33 -0.40 4.38
CA ILE A 117 3.34 0.03 5.38
C ILE A 117 1.95 -0.31 4.89
N THR A 118 1.21 -1.13 5.64
CA THR A 118 -0.22 -1.36 5.38
C THR A 118 -1.04 -0.40 6.21
N SER A 119 -2.03 0.22 5.57
CA SER A 119 -3.16 0.86 6.24
C SER A 119 -4.45 0.24 5.71
N ALA A 120 -5.34 -0.11 6.63
CA ALA A 120 -6.65 -0.68 6.33
C ALA A 120 -7.69 -0.11 7.30
N SER A 121 -8.92 0.05 6.83
CA SER A 121 -10.04 0.55 7.63
C SER A 121 -11.24 -0.35 7.37
N GLY A 122 -11.81 -0.86 8.46
CA GLY A 122 -13.07 -1.58 8.49
C GLY A 122 -14.18 -0.68 8.99
N TYR A 123 -15.29 -1.27 9.43
CA TYR A 123 -16.46 -0.51 9.84
C TYR A 123 -16.17 0.48 10.98
N ASP A 124 -15.66 -0.01 12.11
CA ASP A 124 -15.39 0.77 13.33
C ASP A 124 -13.93 0.66 13.82
N SER A 125 -13.09 -0.08 13.09
CA SER A 125 -11.71 -0.39 13.45
C SER A 125 -10.75 -0.19 12.28
N TYR A 126 -9.48 0.03 12.58
CA TYR A 126 -8.43 0.22 11.58
C TYR A 126 -7.16 -0.52 11.97
N LEU A 127 -6.33 -0.85 10.97
CA LEU A 127 -5.01 -1.45 11.15
C LEU A 127 -3.98 -0.62 10.39
N VAL A 128 -2.94 -0.20 11.10
CA VAL A 128 -1.72 0.38 10.53
C VAL A 128 -0.55 -0.44 11.02
N MET A 129 0.27 -0.94 10.10
CA MET A 129 1.44 -1.75 10.45
C MET A 129 2.58 -1.55 9.45
N ARG A 130 3.82 -1.68 9.94
CA ARG A 130 5.00 -1.90 9.10
C ARG A 130 5.24 -3.38 8.94
N HIS A 131 5.66 -3.80 7.76
CA HIS A 131 6.08 -5.19 7.53
C HIS A 131 7.54 -5.36 7.92
N GLY A 132 7.92 -6.57 8.31
CA GLY A 132 9.32 -6.93 8.51
C GLY A 132 10.09 -6.96 7.19
N ALA A 133 11.38 -6.66 7.29
CA ALA A 133 12.38 -6.82 6.23
C ALA A 133 12.34 -8.23 5.60
N GLY A 134 12.92 -8.35 4.41
CA GLY A 134 13.14 -9.63 3.76
C GLY A 134 13.97 -10.58 4.63
N PRO A 135 13.86 -11.91 4.44
CA PRO A 135 14.82 -12.82 5.03
C PRO A 135 16.23 -12.45 4.55
N GLY A 136 17.18 -12.28 5.47
CA GLY A 136 18.59 -12.11 5.12
C GLY A 136 19.14 -13.32 4.35
N HIS A 137 20.42 -13.28 3.96
CA HIS A 137 21.08 -14.25 3.07
C HIS A 137 20.96 -15.76 3.45
N ASN A 138 20.41 -16.11 4.63
CA ASN A 138 20.28 -17.47 5.13
C ASN A 138 18.86 -17.89 5.58
N LEU A 139 17.79 -17.25 5.10
CA LEU A 139 16.41 -17.53 5.58
C LEU A 139 16.26 -17.44 7.11
N SER A 140 17.09 -16.60 7.73
CA SER A 140 17.09 -16.40 9.18
C SER A 140 15.79 -15.77 9.65
N THR A 141 15.40 -16.05 10.89
CA THR A 141 14.39 -15.28 11.61
C THR A 141 14.89 -13.91 12.03
N GLU A 142 16.16 -13.61 11.72
CA GLU A 142 16.79 -12.33 11.95
C GLU A 142 16.89 -11.52 10.66
N ASP A 143 16.74 -10.20 10.78
CA ASP A 143 16.97 -9.27 9.68
C ASP A 143 18.48 -9.08 9.40
N ALA A 144 18.81 -8.23 8.43
CA ALA A 144 20.19 -7.96 8.04
C ALA A 144 21.05 -7.36 9.18
N LEU A 145 20.43 -6.87 10.25
CA LEU A 145 21.07 -6.28 11.43
C LEU A 145 21.14 -7.28 12.61
N GLY A 146 20.60 -8.49 12.46
CA GLY A 146 20.58 -9.50 13.52
C GLY A 146 19.40 -9.36 14.50
N HIS A 147 18.43 -8.49 14.23
CA HIS A 147 17.23 -8.36 15.06
C HIS A 147 16.16 -9.36 14.65
N GLN A 148 15.32 -9.79 15.59
CA GLN A 148 14.16 -10.62 15.24
C GLN A 148 13.27 -9.93 14.23
N ARG A 149 13.05 -10.62 13.11
CA ARG A 149 12.26 -10.14 11.99
C ARG A 149 10.80 -9.98 12.41
N LEU A 150 10.24 -8.82 12.08
CA LEU A 150 8.81 -8.61 12.24
C LEU A 150 8.00 -9.46 11.26
N GLY A 151 6.75 -9.72 11.62
CA GLY A 151 5.79 -10.35 10.73
C GLY A 151 5.40 -9.47 9.54
N SER A 152 4.70 -10.06 8.59
CA SER A 152 3.97 -9.36 7.53
C SER A 152 2.48 -9.51 7.76
N CYS A 153 1.64 -8.80 6.99
CA CYS A 153 0.20 -9.05 7.08
C CYS A 153 -0.19 -10.50 6.71
N PHE A 154 0.67 -11.23 5.99
CA PHE A 154 0.50 -12.64 5.58
C PHE A 154 1.06 -13.66 6.55
N TYR A 155 1.93 -13.25 7.49
CA TYR A 155 2.59 -14.17 8.40
C TYR A 155 2.93 -13.46 9.71
N ASN A 156 2.41 -13.98 10.82
CA ASN A 156 2.83 -13.55 12.14
C ASN A 156 4.07 -14.30 12.58
N ASN A 157 5.01 -13.58 13.18
CA ASN A 157 6.07 -14.23 13.94
C ASN A 157 5.41 -15.03 15.09
N SER A 158 5.94 -16.21 15.42
CA SER A 158 5.35 -17.16 16.39
C SER A 158 5.16 -16.58 17.79
N SER A 159 5.76 -15.43 18.08
CA SER A 159 5.67 -14.67 19.33
C SER A 159 4.52 -13.64 19.37
N SER A 160 3.83 -13.37 18.25
CA SER A 160 2.73 -12.39 18.22
C SER A 160 1.42 -13.02 18.67
N PHE A 161 0.84 -12.50 19.77
CA PHE A 161 -0.46 -12.92 20.32
C PHE A 161 -1.66 -12.63 19.39
N VAL A 162 -1.49 -11.75 18.40
CA VAL A 162 -2.58 -11.31 17.50
C VAL A 162 -2.39 -11.93 16.13
N ASN A 163 -3.41 -12.67 15.67
CA ASN A 163 -3.40 -13.16 14.31
C ASN A 163 -3.79 -12.05 13.32
N VAL A 164 -2.80 -11.25 12.90
CA VAL A 164 -2.92 -10.15 11.93
C VAL A 164 -3.66 -10.55 10.64
N TYR A 165 -3.55 -11.81 10.20
CA TYR A 165 -4.32 -12.33 9.07
C TYR A 165 -5.83 -12.18 9.32
N TYR A 166 -6.33 -12.65 10.47
CA TYR A 166 -7.75 -12.56 10.82
C TYR A 166 -8.18 -11.11 11.05
N VAL A 167 -7.35 -10.30 11.72
CA VAL A 167 -7.67 -8.89 11.95
C VAL A 167 -7.78 -8.14 10.64
N LEU A 168 -6.83 -8.30 9.72
CA LEU A 168 -6.87 -7.62 8.43
C LEU A 168 -8.02 -8.14 7.57
N GLN A 169 -8.31 -9.44 7.59
CA GLN A 169 -9.46 -9.99 6.87
C GLN A 169 -10.79 -9.46 7.43
N LEU A 170 -10.93 -9.33 8.75
CA LEU A 170 -12.11 -8.72 9.38
C LEU A 170 -12.23 -7.23 9.01
N VAL A 171 -11.13 -6.49 9.02
CA VAL A 171 -11.09 -5.07 8.67
C VAL A 171 -11.45 -4.86 7.19
N LEU A 172 -11.05 -5.75 6.28
CA LEU A 172 -11.29 -5.59 4.84
C LEU A 172 -12.59 -6.20 4.32
N ASN A 173 -13.20 -7.13 5.07
CA ASN A 173 -14.49 -7.73 4.70
C ASN A 173 -15.68 -6.79 4.93
N GLU A 174 -15.48 -5.67 5.63
CA GLU A 174 -16.53 -4.70 5.92
C GLU A 174 -16.63 -3.64 4.80
N ILE A 175 -17.82 -3.54 4.19
CA ILE A 175 -18.05 -2.79 2.93
C ILE A 175 -18.00 -1.26 3.11
N VAL A 176 -18.14 -0.76 4.35
CA VAL A 176 -18.22 0.69 4.62
C VAL A 176 -17.49 1.05 5.90
N ALA A 177 -16.32 1.69 5.78
CA ALA A 177 -15.67 2.32 6.91
C ALA A 177 -16.45 3.56 7.39
N MET A 178 -16.51 3.77 8.71
CA MET A 178 -17.11 4.97 9.30
C MET A 178 -16.42 6.25 8.78
N PRO A 179 -17.18 7.29 8.39
CA PRO A 179 -16.60 8.56 7.97
C PRO A 179 -15.63 9.12 9.03
N GLY A 180 -14.40 9.45 8.60
CA GLY A 180 -13.34 9.97 9.47
C GLY A 180 -12.34 8.91 9.96
N LEU A 181 -12.69 7.63 9.96
CA LEU A 181 -11.77 6.56 10.36
C LEU A 181 -10.58 6.43 9.40
N THR A 182 -10.84 6.62 8.11
CA THR A 182 -9.80 6.66 7.07
C THR A 182 -8.79 7.78 7.29
N SER A 183 -9.23 8.94 7.80
CA SER A 183 -8.34 10.05 8.16
C SER A 183 -7.45 9.70 9.36
N ILE A 184 -8.00 9.02 10.37
CA ILE A 184 -7.22 8.55 11.53
C ILE A 184 -6.17 7.53 11.08
N ALA A 185 -6.58 6.52 10.31
CA ALA A 185 -5.69 5.47 9.80
C ALA A 185 -4.57 6.08 8.93
N SER A 186 -4.91 7.00 8.03
CA SER A 186 -3.94 7.70 7.18
C SER A 186 -2.96 8.54 8.00
N GLY A 187 -3.45 9.27 9.00
CA GLY A 187 -2.60 10.05 9.91
C GLY A 187 -1.62 9.16 10.68
N LYS A 188 -2.08 7.99 11.15
CA LYS A 188 -1.24 7.02 11.84
C LYS A 188 -0.22 6.34 10.93
N ALA A 189 -0.57 6.06 9.67
CA ALA A 189 0.36 5.52 8.70
C ALA A 189 1.50 6.51 8.38
N VAL A 190 1.16 7.80 8.21
CA VAL A 190 2.16 8.86 7.97
C VAL A 190 3.02 9.13 9.21
N GLU A 191 2.43 9.08 10.41
CA GLU A 191 3.18 9.19 11.68
C GLU A 191 4.17 8.03 11.85
N LEU A 192 3.75 6.79 11.56
CA LEU A 192 4.61 5.61 11.58
C LEU A 192 5.78 5.75 10.60
N PHE A 193 5.49 6.16 9.36
CA PHE A 193 6.50 6.43 8.35
C PHE A 193 7.55 7.46 8.82
N ALA A 194 7.10 8.61 9.33
CA ALA A 194 8.01 9.65 9.79
C ALA A 194 8.89 9.17 10.96
N ARG A 195 8.34 8.36 11.86
CA ARG A 195 9.12 7.78 12.98
C ARG A 195 10.17 6.79 12.48
N ILE A 196 9.80 5.91 11.55
CA ILE A 196 10.73 4.92 10.96
C ILE A 196 11.94 5.62 10.33
N LEU A 197 11.72 6.69 9.56
CA LEU A 197 12.81 7.43 8.92
C LEU A 197 13.74 8.18 9.89
N HIS A 198 13.28 8.46 11.11
CA HIS A 198 14.04 9.23 12.11
C HIS A 198 14.50 8.38 13.30
N HIS A 199 14.19 7.08 13.32
CA HIS A 199 14.59 6.19 14.38
C HIS A 199 16.01 5.66 14.12
N GLU A 200 16.85 5.59 15.16
CA GLU A 200 18.25 5.16 15.03
C GLU A 200 18.39 3.73 14.50
N GLU A 201 17.38 2.89 14.72
CA GLU A 201 17.33 1.49 14.28
C GLU A 201 16.36 1.28 13.10
N GLY A 202 15.77 2.35 12.57
CA GLY A 202 14.62 2.30 11.66
C GLY A 202 13.30 1.94 12.33
#